data_AF-A0A1S4CY22-F1
#
_entry.id   AF-A0A1S4CY22-F1
#
_cell.length_a   1.000
_cell.length_b   1.000
_cell.length_c   1.000
_cell.angle_alpha   90.00
_cell.angle_beta   90.00
_cell.angle_gamma   90.00
#
_symmetry.space_group_name_H-M   'P 1'
#
loop_
_entity.id
_entity.type
_entity.pdbx_description
1 polymer ?
#
loop_
_entity_poly.entity_id
_entity_poly.type
_entity_poly.pdbx_seq_one_letter_code
_entity_poly.pdbx_strand_id
1 'polypeptide(L)'
;MQLKSVNTFAITIMFGFALIILFFSGFLDFPLTASSIPSTKNQILTTFSASKPDPFSNLFGAFKKWDSQVGCAQFRDKHKGLLLNSSSSGSLQKVDEGELKCNELKMDHVSVLVKGWTWIPDNLDNLYSCRCGLSCLWTKSEVLADKPDALLFETATPPLERRQGDPLRVYMDLEAGRKKSGYEDIFISYHAKDDVQSTYAGSLFHNNRNYHLSPSKNNDTLVYWSSSRCLPQRNQLAKRLLSLLPSHSFGKCLNNVGGLDKALSLYPECIKDFKEAPKWWDHLHCAMSHYKFVLAIENTRTKSYVTEKLFYALDSGAVPIYFGAANVWDFVPPHSIIDGSKFSSLEELASYVKAVANDPVAYAEYHAWRRCGVLGNYRKTRAASLDTLPCRLCEAISKRNGRNARAS
;
A
#
# COMPACT_ATOMS: atom_id res chain seq x y z
N MET A 1 11.47 -23.33 -61.51
CA MET A 1 10.94 -22.00 -61.14
C MET A 1 11.89 -21.44 -60.08
N GLN A 2 12.56 -20.34 -60.41
CA GLN A 2 13.76 -19.84 -59.71
C GLN A 2 13.49 -19.38 -58.27
N LEU A 3 14.39 -19.75 -57.34
CA LEU A 3 14.44 -19.16 -56.00
C LEU A 3 14.79 -17.66 -56.11
N LYS A 4 13.96 -16.81 -55.51
CA LYS A 4 14.22 -15.38 -55.39
C LYS A 4 15.47 -15.14 -54.53
N SER A 5 16.38 -14.32 -55.06
CA SER A 5 17.53 -13.78 -54.35
C SER A 5 17.08 -12.98 -53.13
N VAL A 6 17.56 -13.39 -51.95
CA VAL A 6 17.37 -12.66 -50.70
C VAL A 6 18.32 -11.47 -50.72
N ASN A 7 17.76 -10.26 -50.66
CA ASN A 7 18.50 -9.00 -50.71
C ASN A 7 19.36 -8.85 -49.45
N THR A 8 20.63 -9.29 -49.54
CA THR A 8 21.64 -9.21 -48.47
C THR A 8 21.82 -7.79 -47.93
N PHE A 9 21.50 -6.76 -48.73
CA PHE A 9 21.56 -5.36 -48.30
C PHE A 9 20.55 -5.01 -47.20
N ALA A 10 19.35 -5.60 -47.25
CA ALA A 10 18.30 -5.34 -46.24
C ALA A 10 18.62 -6.00 -44.90
N ILE A 11 19.27 -7.17 -44.92
CA ILE A 11 19.67 -7.90 -43.71
C ILE A 11 20.81 -7.14 -42.99
N THR A 12 21.79 -6.63 -43.74
CA THR A 12 22.89 -5.84 -43.17
C THR A 12 22.40 -4.54 -42.53
N ILE A 13 21.39 -3.88 -43.12
CA ILE A 13 20.78 -2.68 -42.52
C ILE A 13 20.03 -3.01 -41.22
N MET A 14 19.28 -4.12 -41.16
CA MET A 14 18.59 -4.51 -39.93
C MET A 14 19.55 -4.88 -38.78
N PHE A 15 20.68 -5.54 -39.08
CA PHE A 15 21.71 -5.80 -38.06
C PHE A 15 22.47 -4.54 -37.64
N GLY A 16 22.69 -3.59 -38.55
CA GLY A 16 23.28 -2.28 -38.23
C GLY A 16 22.40 -1.46 -37.27
N PHE A 17 21.09 -1.41 -37.49
CA PHE A 17 20.15 -0.72 -36.59
C PHE A 17 20.06 -1.39 -35.21
N ALA A 18 20.10 -2.73 -35.14
CA ALA A 18 20.09 -3.45 -33.86
C ALA A 18 21.34 -3.17 -33.01
N LEU A 19 22.52 -3.04 -33.64
CA LEU A 19 23.77 -2.69 -32.95
C LEU A 19 23.80 -1.24 -32.48
N ILE A 20 23.23 -0.31 -33.24
CA ILE A 20 23.09 1.11 -32.83
C ILE A 20 22.13 1.24 -31.64
N ILE A 21 21.02 0.50 -31.61
CA ILE A 21 20.09 0.48 -30.47
C ILE A 21 20.76 -0.13 -29.22
N LEU A 22 21.64 -1.13 -29.38
CA LEU A 22 22.42 -1.71 -28.28
C LEU A 22 23.52 -0.75 -27.78
N PHE A 23 24.10 0.08 -28.64
CA PHE A 23 25.10 1.08 -28.25
C PHE A 23 24.46 2.29 -27.54
N PHE A 24 23.24 2.70 -27.91
CA PHE A 24 22.51 3.80 -27.27
C PHE A 24 21.66 3.40 -26.06
N SER A 25 21.43 2.10 -25.82
CA SER A 25 20.82 1.61 -24.57
C SER A 25 21.82 1.47 -23.42
N GLY A 26 23.12 1.63 -23.68
CA GLY A 26 24.19 1.66 -22.68
C GLY A 26 24.49 3.03 -22.06
N PHE A 27 23.81 4.11 -22.46
CA PHE A 27 24.11 5.49 -22.02
C PHE A 27 22.88 6.30 -21.55
N LEU A 28 21.77 5.64 -21.21
CA LEU A 28 20.67 6.29 -20.50
C LEU A 28 20.94 6.27 -19.00
N ASP A 29 21.97 7.01 -18.58
CA ASP A 29 22.05 7.52 -17.21
C ASP A 29 20.91 8.52 -17.03
N PHE A 30 19.79 8.05 -16.50
CA PHE A 30 18.76 8.94 -16.01
C PHE A 30 19.38 9.81 -14.91
N PRO A 31 19.26 11.14 -14.99
CA PRO A 31 19.75 11.99 -13.91
C PRO A 31 18.96 11.61 -12.66
N LEU A 32 19.68 11.06 -11.68
CA LEU A 32 19.25 11.02 -10.29
C LEU A 32 18.98 12.47 -9.90
N THR A 33 17.71 12.87 -9.98
CA THR A 33 17.23 14.06 -9.29
C THR A 33 17.31 13.74 -7.80
N ALA A 34 18.51 13.91 -7.25
CA ALA A 34 18.74 14.00 -5.83
C ALA A 34 17.95 15.22 -5.36
N SER A 35 16.73 14.98 -4.89
CA SER A 35 16.09 15.88 -3.95
C SER A 35 17.01 15.90 -2.73
N SER A 36 17.70 17.02 -2.56
CA SER A 36 18.60 17.30 -1.44
C SER A 36 17.81 17.35 -0.13
N ILE A 37 17.55 16.18 0.45
CA ILE A 37 17.20 16.06 1.86
C ILE A 37 18.54 16.08 2.62
N PRO A 38 18.76 17.02 3.56
CA PRO A 38 19.94 16.99 4.42
C PRO A 38 20.04 15.62 5.12
N SER A 39 21.24 15.01 5.09
CA SER A 39 21.50 13.63 5.50
C SER A 39 21.27 13.39 7.01
N THR A 40 20.01 13.21 7.39
CA THR A 40 19.61 12.71 8.71
C THR A 40 20.16 11.31 8.97
N LYS A 41 20.44 10.52 7.92
CA LYS A 41 21.00 9.17 8.05
C LYS A 41 22.44 9.15 8.54
N ASN A 42 23.29 10.02 7.98
CA ASN A 42 24.69 10.12 8.42
C ASN A 42 24.75 10.62 9.85
N GLN A 43 23.92 11.60 10.21
CA GLN A 43 23.80 12.06 11.60
C GLN A 43 23.33 10.95 12.54
N ILE A 44 22.32 10.16 12.15
CA ILE A 44 21.81 9.05 12.96
C ILE A 44 22.87 7.95 13.12
N LEU A 45 23.56 7.53 12.05
CA LEU A 45 24.65 6.55 12.14
C LEU A 45 25.81 7.04 13.00
N THR A 46 26.19 8.32 12.90
CA THR A 46 27.20 8.92 13.78
C THR A 46 26.74 9.02 15.23
N THR A 47 25.45 9.28 15.47
CA THR A 47 24.87 9.34 16.84
C THR A 47 24.82 7.94 17.46
N PHE A 48 24.41 6.92 16.68
CA PHE A 48 24.42 5.52 17.11
C PHE A 48 25.82 5.02 17.45
N SER A 49 26.83 5.50 16.73
CA SER A 49 28.22 5.10 16.97
C SER A 49 28.78 5.69 18.27
N ALA A 50 28.17 6.76 18.79
CA ALA A 50 28.55 7.41 20.05
C ALA A 50 27.79 6.86 21.28
N SER A 51 26.60 6.28 21.08
CA SER A 51 25.77 5.70 22.16
C SER A 51 26.08 4.22 22.40
N LYS A 52 26.06 3.77 23.66
CA LYS A 52 26.13 2.33 23.97
C LYS A 52 24.83 1.63 23.51
N PRO A 53 24.90 0.44 22.88
CA PRO A 53 23.72 -0.33 22.50
C PRO A 53 22.79 -0.58 23.69
N ASP A 54 21.49 -0.31 23.52
CA ASP A 54 20.41 -0.52 24.49
C ASP A 54 19.34 -1.45 23.88
N PRO A 55 19.60 -2.77 23.81
CA PRO A 55 18.63 -3.72 23.29
C PRO A 55 17.40 -3.78 24.22
N PHE A 56 16.26 -3.31 23.74
CA PHE A 56 15.01 -3.29 24.50
C PHE A 56 14.00 -4.30 23.94
N SER A 57 13.21 -4.91 24.82
CA SER A 57 12.04 -5.70 24.43
C SER A 57 10.72 -5.00 24.80
N ASN A 58 10.68 -4.32 25.95
CA ASN A 58 9.47 -3.66 26.45
C ASN A 58 9.16 -2.36 25.69
N LEU A 59 8.05 -2.34 24.95
CA LEU A 59 7.67 -1.21 24.10
C LEU A 59 7.24 0.02 24.91
N PHE A 60 6.53 -0.17 26.03
CA PHE A 60 6.11 0.94 26.89
C PHE A 60 7.30 1.67 27.52
N GLY A 61 8.35 0.95 27.90
CA GLY A 61 9.59 1.52 28.39
C GLY A 61 10.29 2.37 27.33
N ALA A 62 10.33 1.88 26.07
CA ALA A 62 10.87 2.63 24.96
C ALA A 62 10.09 3.94 24.70
N PHE A 63 8.75 3.88 24.72
CA PHE A 63 7.91 5.06 24.59
C PHE A 63 8.11 6.07 25.72
N LYS A 64 8.20 5.62 26.98
CA LYS A 64 8.48 6.52 28.12
C LYS A 64 9.84 7.22 27.97
N LYS A 65 10.88 6.49 27.54
CA LYS A 65 12.20 7.09 27.25
C LYS A 65 12.08 8.16 26.16
N TRP A 66 11.41 7.84 25.05
CA TRP A 66 11.20 8.79 23.96
C TRP A 66 10.40 10.02 24.36
N ASP A 67 9.32 9.86 25.14
CA ASP A 67 8.52 10.98 25.63
C ASP A 67 9.37 11.95 26.48
N SER A 68 10.30 11.42 27.28
CA SER A 68 11.18 12.21 28.16
C SER A 68 12.32 12.91 27.43
N GLN A 69 12.82 12.34 26.32
CA GLN A 69 14.01 12.85 25.62
C GLN A 69 13.66 13.69 24.39
N VAL A 70 12.60 13.33 23.67
CA VAL A 70 12.18 13.95 22.41
C VAL A 70 10.81 14.59 22.57
N GLY A 71 9.80 13.76 22.82
CA GLY A 71 8.41 14.20 22.95
C GLY A 71 7.82 14.83 21.68
N CYS A 72 6.52 15.12 21.72
CA CYS A 72 5.78 15.56 20.54
C CYS A 72 6.16 16.96 20.03
N ALA A 73 6.60 17.87 20.91
CA ALA A 73 6.97 19.22 20.49
C ALA A 73 8.22 19.19 19.59
N GLN A 74 9.29 18.54 20.04
CA GLN A 74 10.53 18.43 19.25
C GLN A 74 10.33 17.59 17.99
N PHE A 75 9.56 16.51 18.07
CA PHE A 75 9.23 15.70 16.90
C PHE A 75 8.52 16.51 15.80
N ARG A 76 7.52 17.31 16.17
CA ARG A 76 6.80 18.17 15.21
C ARG A 76 7.70 19.22 14.59
N ASP A 77 8.60 19.80 15.37
CA ASP A 77 9.56 20.78 14.87
C ASP A 77 10.56 20.14 13.88
N LYS A 78 11.18 19.03 14.27
CA LYS A 78 12.10 18.23 13.44
C LYS A 78 11.48 17.79 12.11
N HIS A 79 10.20 17.43 12.10
CA HIS A 79 9.50 16.92 10.91
C HIS A 79 8.56 17.93 10.23
N LYS A 80 8.65 19.22 10.59
CA LYS A 80 7.80 20.29 10.03
C LYS A 80 7.85 20.36 8.51
N GLY A 81 9.02 20.17 7.90
CA GLY A 81 9.17 20.17 6.43
C GLY A 81 8.42 19.03 5.72
N LEU A 82 8.40 17.83 6.30
CA LEU A 82 7.62 16.69 5.76
C LEU A 82 6.11 16.94 5.88
N LEU A 83 5.69 17.69 6.90
CA LEU A 83 4.29 18.07 7.11
C LEU A 83 3.81 19.13 6.12
N LEU A 84 4.67 20.10 5.79
CA LEU A 84 4.34 21.18 4.86
C LEU A 84 4.35 20.73 3.39
N ASN A 85 5.25 19.82 3.01
CA ASN A 85 5.29 19.26 1.65
C ASN A 85 4.13 18.29 1.36
N SER A 86 3.41 17.86 2.40
CA SER A 86 2.32 16.91 2.23
C SER A 86 1.12 17.55 1.51
N SER A 87 0.88 18.86 1.65
CA SER A 87 -0.29 19.53 1.07
C SER A 87 -0.34 19.60 -0.47
N SER A 88 0.76 19.38 -1.19
CA SER A 88 0.85 19.62 -2.65
C SER A 88 1.01 18.36 -3.52
N SER A 89 0.89 17.16 -2.95
CA SER A 89 1.07 15.93 -3.74
C SER A 89 -0.16 15.61 -4.60
N GLY A 90 0.03 15.53 -5.93
CA GLY A 90 -0.97 15.03 -6.89
C GLY A 90 -1.16 13.50 -6.89
N SER A 91 -0.67 12.81 -5.86
CA SER A 91 -0.75 11.35 -5.71
C SER A 91 -2.02 10.88 -5.03
N LEU A 92 -2.80 11.78 -4.42
CA LEU A 92 -4.07 11.49 -3.74
C LEU A 92 -5.20 12.39 -4.25
N GLN A 93 -6.38 11.80 -4.46
CA GLN A 93 -7.60 12.56 -4.71
C GLN A 93 -8.02 13.34 -3.46
N LYS A 94 -8.61 14.51 -3.69
CA LYS A 94 -9.19 15.35 -2.64
C LYS A 94 -10.55 14.80 -2.23
N VAL A 95 -10.56 13.91 -1.25
CA VAL A 95 -11.80 13.33 -0.72
C VAL A 95 -12.43 14.20 0.38
N ASP A 96 -11.60 14.77 1.25
CA ASP A 96 -12.03 15.48 2.47
C ASP A 96 -12.14 17.00 2.29
N GLU A 97 -11.59 17.56 1.21
CA GLU A 97 -11.71 18.99 0.92
C GLU A 97 -13.05 19.21 0.23
N GLY A 98 -13.92 20.06 0.80
CA GLY A 98 -15.29 20.34 0.38
C GLY A 98 -15.51 20.87 -1.04
N GLU A 99 -14.60 20.61 -1.98
CA GLU A 99 -14.65 21.02 -3.39
C GLU A 99 -15.72 20.30 -4.22
N LEU A 100 -16.31 19.20 -3.72
CA LEU A 100 -17.54 18.68 -4.29
C LEU A 100 -18.71 19.59 -3.92
N LYS A 101 -18.98 20.58 -4.79
CA LYS A 101 -20.18 21.39 -4.67
C LYS A 101 -21.38 20.45 -4.86
N CYS A 102 -22.22 20.36 -3.83
CA CYS A 102 -23.37 19.45 -3.83
C CYS A 102 -24.32 19.67 -5.03
N ASN A 103 -24.28 20.85 -5.65
CA ASN A 103 -25.05 21.19 -6.84
C ASN A 103 -24.61 20.45 -8.12
N GLU A 104 -23.47 19.73 -8.12
CA GLU A 104 -23.05 18.89 -9.24
C GLU A 104 -23.71 17.51 -9.24
N LEU A 105 -24.29 17.09 -8.10
CA LEU A 105 -25.01 15.83 -7.99
C LEU A 105 -26.35 15.95 -8.72
N LYS A 106 -26.69 14.95 -9.53
CA LYS A 106 -27.94 14.92 -10.31
C LYS A 106 -28.98 13.95 -9.75
N MET A 107 -28.62 13.25 -8.67
CA MET A 107 -29.42 12.18 -8.07
C MET A 107 -29.29 12.28 -6.55
N ASP A 108 -30.40 12.03 -5.86
CA ASP A 108 -30.48 11.96 -4.39
C ASP A 108 -30.29 10.53 -3.85
N HIS A 109 -30.44 9.54 -4.73
CA HIS A 109 -30.23 8.13 -4.44
C HIS A 109 -29.47 7.47 -5.59
N VAL A 110 -28.48 6.65 -5.26
CA VAL A 110 -27.76 5.80 -6.22
C VAL A 110 -27.76 4.36 -5.72
N SER A 111 -28.07 3.43 -6.62
CA SER A 111 -27.96 2.00 -6.39
C SER A 111 -26.82 1.39 -7.22
N VAL A 112 -25.92 0.68 -6.54
CA VAL A 112 -24.76 -0.04 -7.13
C VAL A 112 -24.91 -1.52 -6.86
N LEU A 113 -24.97 -2.31 -7.93
CA LEU A 113 -24.96 -3.76 -7.85
C LEU A 113 -23.56 -4.29 -8.16
N VAL A 114 -22.98 -5.01 -7.20
CA VAL A 114 -21.68 -5.68 -7.36
C VAL A 114 -21.87 -7.01 -8.07
N LYS A 115 -21.25 -7.19 -9.24
CA LYS A 115 -21.41 -8.38 -10.09
C LYS A 115 -20.25 -9.36 -9.95
N GLY A 116 -20.60 -10.65 -9.90
CA GLY A 116 -19.65 -11.76 -9.93
C GLY A 116 -18.96 -12.01 -8.60
N TRP A 117 -17.92 -12.87 -8.64
CA TRP A 117 -17.07 -13.07 -7.46
C TRP A 117 -16.22 -11.83 -7.22
N THR A 118 -16.11 -11.43 -5.95
CA THR A 118 -15.31 -10.28 -5.54
C THR A 118 -14.62 -10.60 -4.22
N TRP A 119 -13.39 -10.08 -4.05
CA TRP A 119 -12.71 -10.06 -2.77
C TRP A 119 -13.21 -8.94 -1.84
N ILE A 120 -14.04 -8.03 -2.36
CA ILE A 120 -14.61 -6.93 -1.58
C ILE A 120 -15.44 -7.51 -0.43
N PRO A 121 -15.11 -7.14 0.83
CA PRO A 121 -15.76 -7.70 2.01
C PRO A 121 -17.29 -7.50 2.05
N ASP A 122 -18.00 -8.47 2.65
CA ASP A 122 -19.46 -8.42 2.77
C ASP A 122 -19.95 -7.29 3.69
N ASN A 123 -19.13 -6.80 4.61
CA ASN A 123 -19.49 -5.67 5.46
C ASN A 123 -19.58 -4.33 4.72
N LEU A 124 -19.24 -4.30 3.41
CA LEU A 124 -19.55 -3.18 2.54
C LEU A 124 -20.99 -3.21 2.00
N ASP A 125 -21.69 -4.33 2.09
CA ASP A 125 -23.09 -4.45 1.65
C ASP A 125 -24.00 -3.69 2.62
N ASN A 126 -24.42 -2.47 2.22
CA ASN A 126 -25.17 -1.57 3.09
C ASN A 126 -25.84 -0.43 2.31
N LEU A 127 -26.78 0.26 3.00
CA LEU A 127 -27.30 1.56 2.61
C LEU A 127 -26.53 2.67 3.36
N TYR A 128 -25.74 3.44 2.61
CA TYR A 128 -24.91 4.51 3.15
C TYR A 128 -25.63 5.86 3.09
N SER A 129 -25.47 6.65 4.15
CA SER A 129 -25.79 8.07 4.15
C SER A 129 -24.51 8.86 3.81
N CYS A 130 -24.47 9.42 2.61
CA CYS A 130 -23.34 10.18 2.10
C CYS A 130 -23.57 11.69 2.30
N ARG A 131 -22.54 12.50 2.01
CA ARG A 131 -22.69 13.97 2.05
C ARG A 131 -23.73 14.45 1.04
N CYS A 132 -24.17 15.70 1.21
CA CYS A 132 -25.14 16.34 0.32
C CYS A 132 -26.54 15.68 0.31
N GLY A 133 -26.85 14.83 1.30
CA GLY A 133 -28.14 14.10 1.33
C GLY A 133 -28.21 12.91 0.39
N LEU A 134 -27.11 12.59 -0.32
CA LEU A 134 -27.04 11.44 -1.22
C LEU A 134 -27.12 10.14 -0.41
N SER A 135 -28.08 9.29 -0.75
CA SER A 135 -28.11 7.90 -0.27
C SER A 135 -27.47 6.97 -1.30
N CYS A 136 -26.73 5.97 -0.82
CA CYS A 136 -25.99 5.06 -1.68
C CYS A 136 -26.25 3.62 -1.24
N LEU A 137 -27.03 2.87 -2.02
CA LEU A 137 -27.17 1.44 -1.84
C LEU A 137 -26.01 0.74 -2.54
N TRP A 138 -25.14 0.07 -1.79
CA TRP A 138 -24.09 -0.80 -2.32
C TRP A 138 -24.44 -2.22 -1.93
N THR A 139 -24.72 -3.08 -2.90
CA THR A 139 -25.16 -4.44 -2.59
C THR A 139 -24.71 -5.48 -3.60
N LYS A 140 -24.58 -6.73 -3.14
CA LYS A 140 -24.41 -7.93 -3.98
C LYS A 140 -25.76 -8.56 -4.37
N SER A 141 -26.86 -8.09 -3.78
CA SER A 141 -28.20 -8.67 -4.00
C SER A 141 -28.93 -8.02 -5.18
N GLU A 142 -29.17 -8.80 -6.23
CA GLU A 142 -29.99 -8.36 -7.38
C GLU A 142 -31.45 -8.08 -7.00
N VAL A 143 -31.93 -8.65 -5.89
CA VAL A 143 -33.29 -8.40 -5.38
C VAL A 143 -33.39 -7.01 -4.76
N LEU A 144 -32.33 -6.55 -4.07
CA LEU A 144 -32.30 -5.22 -3.47
C LEU A 144 -31.97 -4.12 -4.49
N ALA A 145 -31.30 -4.49 -5.58
CA ALA A 145 -30.94 -3.59 -6.67
C ALA A 145 -31.45 -4.15 -8.01
N ASP A 146 -32.76 -4.22 -8.17
CA ASP A 146 -33.45 -4.77 -9.36
C ASP A 146 -33.18 -3.95 -10.63
N LYS A 147 -33.04 -2.63 -10.48
CA LYS A 147 -32.67 -1.70 -11.54
C LYS A 147 -31.58 -0.75 -11.02
N PRO A 148 -30.32 -1.20 -10.95
CA PRO A 148 -29.24 -0.40 -10.40
C PRO A 148 -28.87 0.74 -11.36
N ASP A 149 -28.21 1.76 -10.81
CA ASP A 149 -27.67 2.87 -11.60
C ASP A 149 -26.27 2.57 -12.13
N ALA A 150 -25.57 1.62 -11.49
CA ALA A 150 -24.30 1.09 -11.93
C ALA A 150 -24.12 -0.40 -11.59
N LEU A 151 -23.38 -1.09 -12.47
CA LEU A 151 -22.85 -2.42 -12.24
C LEU A 151 -21.36 -2.32 -11.95
N LEU A 152 -20.93 -2.83 -10.80
CA LEU A 152 -19.52 -2.87 -10.42
C LEU A 152 -18.92 -4.24 -10.73
N PHE A 153 -17.85 -4.21 -11.52
CA PHE A 153 -17.07 -5.37 -11.93
C PHE A 153 -15.65 -5.27 -11.37
N GLU A 154 -15.10 -6.39 -10.92
CA GLU A 154 -13.73 -6.47 -10.40
C GLU A 154 -12.94 -7.60 -11.09
N THR A 155 -13.44 -8.83 -11.02
CA THR A 155 -12.83 -9.99 -11.69
C THR A 155 -13.28 -10.21 -13.13
N ALA A 156 -14.36 -9.56 -13.54
CA ALA A 156 -14.94 -9.70 -14.88
C ALA A 156 -14.77 -8.40 -15.67
N THR A 157 -14.55 -8.52 -16.98
CA THR A 157 -14.59 -7.35 -17.87
C THR A 157 -16.03 -6.88 -18.02
N PRO A 158 -16.31 -5.57 -17.90
CA PRO A 158 -17.63 -5.04 -18.18
C PRO A 158 -18.06 -5.32 -19.64
N PRO A 159 -19.37 -5.32 -19.94
CA PRO A 159 -19.88 -5.43 -21.31
C PRO A 159 -19.27 -4.35 -22.23
N LEU A 160 -18.96 -4.71 -23.48
CA LEU A 160 -18.31 -3.82 -24.45
C LEU A 160 -19.23 -2.66 -24.89
N GLU A 161 -20.53 -2.91 -24.96
CA GLU A 161 -21.55 -1.94 -25.36
C GLU A 161 -22.48 -1.63 -24.19
N ARG A 162 -22.98 -0.39 -24.15
CA ARG A 162 -24.02 0.05 -23.21
C ARG A 162 -25.12 0.78 -23.98
N ARG A 163 -26.39 0.43 -23.73
CA ARG A 163 -27.54 1.11 -24.32
C ARG A 163 -28.04 2.23 -23.42
N GLN A 164 -28.85 3.12 -23.98
CA GLN A 164 -29.51 4.15 -23.19
C GLN A 164 -30.45 3.52 -22.17
N GLY A 165 -30.32 3.89 -20.89
CA GLY A 165 -31.11 3.31 -19.80
C GLY A 165 -30.44 2.11 -19.12
N ASP A 166 -29.37 1.55 -19.69
CA ASP A 166 -28.57 0.53 -19.02
C ASP A 166 -27.73 1.16 -17.89
N PRO A 167 -27.44 0.41 -16.80
CA PRO A 167 -26.58 0.88 -15.72
C PRO A 167 -25.18 1.25 -16.21
N LEU A 168 -24.53 2.20 -15.54
CA LEU A 168 -23.12 2.51 -15.80
C LEU A 168 -22.22 1.30 -15.52
N ARG A 169 -21.20 1.13 -16.35
CA ARG A 169 -20.17 0.10 -16.18
C ARG A 169 -19.06 0.66 -15.29
N VAL A 170 -18.99 0.16 -14.05
CA VAL A 170 -17.91 0.50 -13.13
C VAL A 170 -16.92 -0.67 -13.12
N TYR A 171 -15.65 -0.40 -13.43
CA TYR A 171 -14.60 -1.41 -13.36
C TYR A 171 -13.57 -1.02 -12.29
N MET A 172 -13.28 -1.96 -11.39
CA MET A 172 -12.31 -1.78 -10.32
C MET A 172 -11.13 -2.74 -10.53
N ASP A 173 -9.92 -2.18 -10.58
CA ASP A 173 -8.69 -2.97 -10.60
C ASP A 173 -7.58 -2.21 -9.87
N LEU A 174 -7.05 -2.83 -8.81
CA LEU A 174 -6.02 -2.23 -7.97
C LEU A 174 -4.61 -2.75 -8.29
N GLU A 175 -4.43 -3.61 -9.29
CA GLU A 175 -3.13 -4.18 -9.62
C GLU A 175 -2.21 -3.18 -10.35
N ALA A 176 -0.90 -3.24 -10.06
CA ALA A 176 0.08 -2.27 -10.54
C ALA A 176 0.17 -2.12 -12.07
N GLY A 177 -0.09 -3.19 -12.82
CA GLY A 177 0.08 -3.25 -14.28
C GLY A 177 -1.16 -2.88 -15.09
N ARG A 178 -2.29 -2.59 -14.43
CA ARG A 178 -3.58 -2.47 -15.10
C ARG A 178 -3.89 -1.04 -15.50
N LYS A 179 -4.63 -0.93 -16.60
CA LYS A 179 -5.01 0.31 -17.27
C LYS A 179 -6.50 0.24 -17.63
N LYS A 180 -7.10 1.40 -17.83
CA LYS A 180 -8.45 1.53 -18.39
C LYS A 180 -8.62 0.66 -19.63
N SER A 181 -9.70 -0.11 -19.67
CA SER A 181 -10.00 -0.96 -20.85
C SER A 181 -10.61 -0.13 -21.98
N GLY A 182 -11.18 1.03 -21.64
CA GLY A 182 -11.90 1.90 -22.57
C GLY A 182 -13.38 1.55 -22.71
N TYR A 183 -13.82 0.44 -22.10
CA TYR A 183 -15.21 0.03 -22.10
C TYR A 183 -15.94 0.41 -20.80
N GLU A 184 -15.24 0.72 -19.72
CA GLU A 184 -15.89 1.17 -18.49
C GLU A 184 -16.32 2.65 -18.56
N ASP A 185 -17.48 2.97 -18.00
CA ASP A 185 -17.91 4.37 -17.80
C ASP A 185 -17.17 4.99 -16.60
N ILE A 186 -16.81 4.17 -15.60
CA ILE A 186 -16.06 4.58 -14.40
C ILE A 186 -14.94 3.56 -14.13
N PHE A 187 -13.70 4.04 -14.00
CA PHE A 187 -12.58 3.21 -13.59
C PHE A 187 -12.11 3.55 -12.17
N ILE A 188 -12.03 2.52 -11.32
CA ILE A 188 -11.54 2.60 -9.94
C ILE A 188 -10.16 1.95 -9.87
N SER A 189 -9.15 2.71 -9.43
CA SER A 189 -7.79 2.19 -9.26
C SER A 189 -7.08 2.84 -8.06
N TYR A 190 -5.84 2.45 -7.76
CA TYR A 190 -5.03 3.12 -6.73
C TYR A 190 -4.48 4.50 -7.18
N HIS A 191 -4.59 4.87 -8.45
CA HIS A 191 -3.97 6.08 -9.00
C HIS A 191 -4.93 7.29 -8.93
N ALA A 192 -4.45 8.44 -8.43
CA ALA A 192 -5.30 9.63 -8.23
C ALA A 192 -5.86 10.28 -9.51
N LYS A 193 -5.39 9.86 -10.68
CA LYS A 193 -5.85 10.37 -11.99
C LYS A 193 -7.01 9.56 -12.59
N ASP A 194 -7.33 8.41 -11.99
CA ASP A 194 -8.49 7.63 -12.42
C ASP A 194 -9.78 8.22 -11.85
N ASP A 195 -10.94 7.70 -12.26
CA ASP A 195 -12.22 8.34 -11.94
C ASP A 195 -12.47 8.36 -10.43
N VAL A 196 -12.17 7.24 -9.76
CA VAL A 196 -12.23 7.13 -8.31
C VAL A 196 -10.98 6.39 -7.82
N GLN A 197 -10.27 6.98 -6.86
CA GLN A 197 -9.12 6.35 -6.25
C GLN A 197 -9.53 5.39 -5.13
N SER A 198 -8.87 4.24 -5.00
CA SER A 198 -8.97 3.36 -3.83
C SER A 198 -7.57 2.96 -3.37
N THR A 199 -7.14 3.50 -2.24
CA THR A 199 -5.86 3.14 -1.61
C THR A 199 -6.01 1.89 -0.73
N TYR A 200 -4.89 1.22 -0.46
CA TYR A 200 -4.84 0.05 0.43
C TYR A 200 -4.81 0.39 1.92
N ALA A 201 -4.97 1.66 2.30
CA ALA A 201 -4.86 2.12 3.70
C ALA A 201 -6.17 2.02 4.50
N GLY A 202 -7.14 1.23 4.01
CA GLY A 202 -8.47 1.10 4.61
C GLY A 202 -8.58 -0.07 5.57
N SER A 203 -9.28 0.14 6.70
CA SER A 203 -9.65 -0.87 7.69
C SER A 203 -10.27 -2.14 7.10
N LEU A 204 -10.94 -2.03 5.96
CA LEU A 204 -11.62 -3.14 5.30
C LEU A 204 -10.70 -4.12 4.58
N PHE A 205 -9.46 -3.73 4.25
CA PHE A 205 -8.42 -4.70 3.92
C PHE A 205 -8.00 -5.55 5.14
N HIS A 206 -8.59 -5.29 6.31
CA HIS A 206 -8.12 -5.78 7.60
C HIS A 206 -9.25 -6.36 8.48
N ASN A 207 -10.39 -6.75 7.91
CA ASN A 207 -11.57 -7.21 8.66
C ASN A 207 -11.36 -8.47 9.54
N ASN A 208 -10.28 -9.23 9.33
CA ASN A 208 -9.96 -10.44 10.10
C ASN A 208 -8.82 -10.21 11.12
N ARG A 209 -8.77 -9.06 11.78
CA ARG A 209 -7.77 -8.79 12.83
C ARG A 209 -8.06 -9.60 14.10
N ASN A 210 -7.04 -10.31 14.57
CA ASN A 210 -6.82 -10.46 16.00
C ASN A 210 -6.26 -9.11 16.51
N TYR A 211 -6.95 -8.46 17.46
CA TYR A 211 -6.57 -7.15 18.00
C TYR A 211 -5.34 -7.19 18.92
N HIS A 212 -4.77 -8.37 19.14
CA HIS A 212 -3.57 -8.50 19.94
C HIS A 212 -2.39 -7.77 19.28
N LEU A 213 -1.83 -6.80 20.01
CA LEU A 213 -0.56 -6.17 19.73
C LEU A 213 0.38 -6.47 20.89
N SER A 214 1.48 -7.16 20.61
CA SER A 214 2.45 -7.53 21.64
C SER A 214 3.09 -6.28 22.28
N PRO A 215 3.07 -6.15 23.62
CA PRO A 215 3.79 -5.08 24.33
C PRO A 215 5.31 -5.34 24.37
N SER A 216 5.74 -6.52 23.96
CA SER A 216 7.13 -6.97 23.97
C SER A 216 7.60 -7.32 22.55
N LYS A 217 8.82 -6.91 22.20
CA LYS A 217 9.45 -7.19 20.91
C LYS A 217 10.60 -8.17 21.04
N ASN A 218 10.78 -9.03 20.05
CA ASN A 218 11.89 -9.97 19.97
C ASN A 218 13.22 -9.23 19.77
N ASN A 219 14.25 -9.65 20.52
CA ASN A 219 15.62 -9.18 20.33
C ASN A 219 16.44 -10.12 19.44
N ASP A 220 16.19 -11.43 19.52
CA ASP A 220 16.95 -12.44 18.76
C ASP A 220 16.48 -12.57 17.31
N THR A 221 15.24 -12.16 17.02
CA THR A 221 14.68 -12.15 15.66
C THR A 221 14.01 -10.82 15.39
N LEU A 222 14.68 -9.98 14.59
CA LEU A 222 14.30 -8.59 14.41
C LEU A 222 13.23 -8.40 13.34
N VAL A 223 13.30 -9.20 12.27
CA VAL A 223 12.52 -8.97 11.04
C VAL A 223 11.54 -10.09 10.77
N TYR A 224 10.28 -9.72 10.54
CA TYR A 224 9.26 -10.57 9.94
C TYR A 224 9.18 -10.35 8.43
N TRP A 225 9.10 -11.43 7.64
CA TRP A 225 8.71 -11.38 6.24
C TRP A 225 7.72 -12.50 5.93
N SER A 226 6.76 -12.27 5.04
CA SER A 226 5.87 -13.31 4.54
C SER A 226 5.49 -13.06 3.10
N SER A 227 5.58 -14.10 2.27
CA SER A 227 5.07 -14.05 0.91
C SER A 227 4.77 -15.44 0.36
N SER A 228 3.69 -15.53 -0.42
CA SER A 228 3.33 -16.74 -1.18
C SER A 228 3.39 -16.59 -2.71
N ARG A 229 3.54 -15.37 -3.25
CA ARG A 229 3.73 -15.12 -4.70
C ARG A 229 5.22 -14.93 -4.98
N CYS A 230 5.95 -15.95 -5.43
CA CYS A 230 7.42 -15.89 -5.51
C CYS A 230 7.92 -15.23 -6.81
N LEU A 231 8.21 -13.92 -6.74
CA LEU A 231 8.75 -13.15 -7.87
C LEU A 231 10.28 -13.07 -7.80
N PRO A 232 11.04 -13.37 -8.88
CA PRO A 232 12.50 -13.48 -8.83
C PRO A 232 13.21 -12.26 -8.23
N GLN A 233 12.94 -11.05 -8.75
CA GLN A 233 13.60 -9.82 -8.28
C GLN A 233 13.28 -9.52 -6.81
N ARG A 234 12.01 -9.66 -6.43
CA ARG A 234 11.54 -9.41 -5.06
C ARG A 234 12.15 -10.41 -4.08
N ASN A 235 12.20 -11.68 -4.45
CA ASN A 235 12.79 -12.74 -3.63
C ASN A 235 14.31 -12.61 -3.53
N GLN A 236 15.00 -12.17 -4.59
CA GLN A 236 16.44 -11.91 -4.53
C GLN A 236 16.77 -10.77 -3.57
N LEU A 237 15.99 -9.68 -3.61
CA LEU A 237 16.12 -8.57 -2.67
C LEU A 237 15.87 -9.04 -1.22
N ALA A 238 14.77 -9.76 -0.99
CA ALA A 238 14.45 -10.32 0.33
C ALA A 238 15.58 -11.25 0.82
N LYS A 239 16.02 -12.21 0.00
CA LYS A 239 17.08 -13.16 0.35
C LYS A 239 18.36 -12.46 0.82
N ARG A 240 18.82 -11.46 0.07
CA ARG A 240 20.04 -10.71 0.40
C ARG A 240 19.90 -9.92 1.70
N LEU A 241 18.79 -9.23 1.90
CA LEU A 241 18.59 -8.45 3.12
C LEU A 241 18.37 -9.34 4.35
N LEU A 242 17.58 -10.40 4.22
CA LEU A 242 17.31 -11.35 5.31
C LEU A 242 18.55 -12.16 5.69
N SER A 243 19.52 -12.38 4.79
CA SER A 243 20.80 -12.99 5.17
C SER A 243 21.68 -12.09 6.05
N LEU A 244 21.39 -10.78 6.10
CA LEU A 244 22.14 -9.81 6.90
C LEU A 244 21.48 -9.51 8.26
N LEU A 245 20.25 -10.00 8.48
CA LEU A 245 19.39 -9.66 9.61
C LEU A 245 18.79 -10.92 10.27
N PRO A 246 18.77 -11.01 11.61
CA PRO A 246 18.04 -12.08 12.28
C PRO A 246 16.55 -11.98 11.92
N SER A 247 16.02 -13.02 11.28
CA SER A 247 14.72 -12.93 10.61
C SER A 247 13.96 -14.24 10.53
N HIS A 248 12.64 -14.11 10.57
CA HIS A 248 11.70 -15.17 10.21
C HIS A 248 10.99 -14.81 8.90
N SER A 249 10.95 -15.80 8.02
CA SER A 249 10.33 -15.77 6.72
C SER A 249 9.26 -16.84 6.65
N PHE A 250 8.01 -16.39 6.53
CA PHE A 250 6.79 -17.18 6.45
C PHE A 250 6.27 -17.20 5.00
N GLY A 251 5.19 -17.94 4.77
CA GLY A 251 4.64 -18.11 3.42
C GLY A 251 5.44 -19.10 2.59
N LYS A 252 5.12 -19.21 1.29
CA LYS A 252 5.74 -20.19 0.39
C LYS A 252 7.16 -19.79 -0.03
N CYS A 253 7.51 -18.50 0.01
CA CYS A 253 8.76 -17.98 -0.52
C CYS A 253 9.83 -17.85 0.58
N LEU A 254 11.02 -18.41 0.35
CA LEU A 254 12.16 -18.41 1.29
C LEU A 254 11.76 -18.78 2.73
N ASN A 255 10.82 -19.71 2.91
CA ASN A 255 10.37 -20.11 4.24
C ASN A 255 11.57 -20.62 5.06
N ASN A 256 11.80 -20.08 6.26
CA ASN A 256 12.89 -20.51 7.13
C ASN A 256 12.41 -20.90 8.54
N VAL A 257 11.09 -20.96 8.75
CA VAL A 257 10.46 -21.28 10.05
C VAL A 257 9.93 -22.71 10.09
N GLY A 258 9.89 -23.41 8.95
CA GLY A 258 9.47 -24.80 8.86
C GLY A 258 7.97 -24.98 8.68
N GLY A 259 7.29 -24.07 7.96
CA GLY A 259 5.88 -24.22 7.60
C GLY A 259 5.15 -22.89 7.36
N LEU A 260 4.00 -22.96 6.69
CA LEU A 260 3.13 -21.79 6.44
C LEU A 260 2.46 -21.31 7.73
N ASP A 261 2.03 -22.26 8.57
CA ASP A 261 1.26 -21.99 9.78
C ASP A 261 2.13 -21.97 11.05
N LYS A 262 3.47 -21.96 10.89
CA LYS A 262 4.40 -21.98 12.02
C LYS A 262 4.18 -20.81 12.99
N ALA A 263 3.72 -19.68 12.49
CA ALA A 263 3.41 -18.52 13.32
C ALA A 263 2.36 -18.83 14.41
N LEU A 264 1.43 -19.77 14.18
CA LEU A 264 0.45 -20.19 15.18
C LEU A 264 1.09 -20.98 16.32
N SER A 265 2.12 -21.78 16.02
CA SER A 265 2.88 -22.49 17.04
C SER A 265 3.82 -21.56 17.81
N LEU A 266 4.37 -20.54 17.15
CA LEU A 266 5.25 -19.55 17.78
C LEU A 266 4.46 -18.55 18.65
N TYR A 267 3.23 -18.23 18.26
CA TYR A 267 2.36 -17.26 18.94
C TYR A 267 0.93 -17.83 19.12
N PRO A 268 0.72 -18.77 20.06
CA PRO A 268 -0.59 -19.37 20.31
C PRO A 268 -1.68 -18.35 20.68
N GLU A 269 -1.30 -17.23 21.29
CA GLU A 269 -2.19 -16.09 21.59
C GLU A 269 -2.77 -15.42 20.33
N CYS A 270 -2.17 -15.67 19.16
CA CYS A 270 -2.67 -15.15 17.89
C CYS A 270 -3.81 -15.98 17.29
N ILE A 271 -4.13 -17.15 17.85
CA ILE A 271 -5.25 -17.98 17.40
C ILE A 271 -6.58 -17.30 17.75
N LYS A 272 -7.41 -17.02 16.75
CA LYS A 272 -8.69 -16.31 16.89
C LYS A 272 -9.81 -17.20 17.46
N ASP A 273 -9.91 -18.44 16.98
CA ASP A 273 -10.83 -19.46 17.48
C ASP A 273 -10.11 -20.81 17.50
N PHE A 274 -10.10 -21.48 18.66
CA PHE A 274 -9.54 -22.81 18.82
C PHE A 274 -10.41 -23.91 18.23
N LYS A 275 -11.66 -23.60 17.86
CA LYS A 275 -12.65 -24.53 17.30
C LYS A 275 -12.68 -24.55 15.78
N GLU A 276 -12.11 -23.54 15.12
CA GLU A 276 -12.00 -23.47 13.66
C GLU A 276 -10.58 -23.78 13.20
N ALA A 277 -10.45 -24.36 12.01
CA ALA A 277 -9.14 -24.52 11.38
C ALA A 277 -8.55 -23.12 11.13
N PRO A 278 -7.39 -22.79 11.72
CA PRO A 278 -6.85 -21.45 11.65
C PRO A 278 -6.43 -21.15 10.21
N LYS A 279 -6.85 -20.00 9.69
CA LYS A 279 -6.46 -19.56 8.35
C LYS A 279 -5.18 -18.74 8.47
N TRP A 280 -4.33 -18.82 7.45
CA TRP A 280 -3.00 -18.17 7.51
C TRP A 280 -3.07 -16.65 7.72
N TRP A 281 -4.16 -16.00 7.29
CA TRP A 281 -4.35 -14.56 7.45
C TRP A 281 -4.88 -14.16 8.84
N ASP A 282 -5.47 -15.07 9.60
CA ASP A 282 -6.14 -14.76 10.87
C ASP A 282 -5.16 -14.28 11.95
N HIS A 283 -3.92 -14.74 11.88
CA HIS A 283 -2.87 -14.44 12.84
C HIS A 283 -1.82 -13.46 12.30
N LEU A 284 -1.93 -13.02 11.03
CA LEU A 284 -0.86 -12.29 10.34
C LEU A 284 -0.44 -11.02 11.08
N HIS A 285 -1.41 -10.17 11.45
CA HIS A 285 -1.15 -8.92 12.16
C HIS A 285 -0.61 -9.16 13.57
N CYS A 286 -1.17 -10.13 14.29
CA CYS A 286 -0.73 -10.49 15.62
C CYS A 286 0.71 -11.02 15.61
N ALA A 287 1.04 -11.96 14.71
CA ALA A 287 2.39 -12.50 14.56
C ALA A 287 3.41 -11.40 14.21
N MET A 288 3.08 -10.50 13.25
CA MET A 288 3.92 -9.34 12.94
C MET A 288 4.20 -8.47 14.18
N SER A 289 3.25 -8.36 15.11
CA SER A 289 3.35 -7.49 16.29
C SER A 289 4.46 -7.90 17.27
N HIS A 290 4.96 -9.14 17.23
CA HIS A 290 6.08 -9.59 18.07
C HIS A 290 7.45 -9.14 17.52
N TYR A 291 7.51 -8.65 16.29
CA TYR A 291 8.76 -8.22 15.64
C TYR A 291 8.91 -6.71 15.72
N LYS A 292 10.17 -6.26 15.77
CA LYS A 292 10.49 -4.83 15.69
C LYS A 292 10.19 -4.31 14.28
N PHE A 293 10.56 -5.08 13.26
CA PHE A 293 10.46 -4.69 11.87
C PHE A 293 9.70 -5.71 11.03
N VAL A 294 9.00 -5.21 10.02
CA VAL A 294 8.37 -6.03 8.98
C VAL A 294 8.95 -5.62 7.63
N LEU A 295 9.44 -6.59 6.86
CA LEU A 295 9.93 -6.35 5.50
C LEU A 295 8.75 -6.23 4.54
N ALA A 296 8.48 -5.02 4.05
CA ALA A 296 7.36 -4.70 3.17
C ALA A 296 7.88 -4.40 1.75
N ILE A 297 7.99 -5.45 0.92
CA ILE A 297 8.44 -5.33 -0.47
C ILE A 297 7.25 -5.51 -1.40
N GLU A 298 7.00 -4.51 -2.26
CA GLU A 298 5.97 -4.61 -3.29
C GLU A 298 6.33 -5.63 -4.37
N ASN A 299 5.30 -6.14 -5.05
CA ASN A 299 5.51 -7.04 -6.19
C ASN A 299 6.22 -6.34 -7.35
N THR A 300 5.96 -5.05 -7.52
CA THR A 300 6.54 -4.18 -8.56
C THR A 300 6.79 -2.79 -7.97
N ARG A 301 7.87 -2.13 -8.39
CA ARG A 301 8.14 -0.74 -8.04
C ARG A 301 7.42 0.20 -9.01
N THR A 302 6.18 0.55 -8.67
CA THR A 302 5.34 1.46 -9.47
C THR A 302 4.99 2.70 -8.66
N LYS A 303 5.00 3.87 -9.30
CA LYS A 303 4.60 5.13 -8.65
C LYS A 303 3.20 5.00 -8.06
N SER A 304 3.02 5.48 -6.83
CA SER A 304 1.76 5.43 -6.08
C SER A 304 1.21 4.03 -5.74
N TYR A 305 1.88 2.96 -6.13
CA TYR A 305 1.48 1.59 -5.79
C TYR A 305 2.01 1.22 -4.40
N VAL A 306 1.23 1.60 -3.38
CA VAL A 306 1.49 1.31 -1.96
C VAL A 306 0.36 0.42 -1.45
N THR A 307 0.69 -0.82 -1.10
CA THR A 307 -0.30 -1.87 -0.86
C THR A 307 -0.47 -2.23 0.62
N GLU A 308 -1.31 -3.23 0.88
CA GLU A 308 -1.61 -3.74 2.20
C GLU A 308 -0.34 -4.16 2.97
N LYS A 309 0.74 -4.56 2.28
CA LYS A 309 2.01 -5.00 2.89
C LYS A 309 2.61 -3.92 3.80
N LEU A 310 2.57 -2.66 3.36
CA LEU A 310 3.06 -1.53 4.15
C LEU A 310 2.10 -1.26 5.32
N PHE A 311 0.80 -1.19 5.04
CA PHE A 311 -0.19 -0.80 6.05
C PHE A 311 -0.38 -1.87 7.14
N TYR A 312 -0.27 -3.17 6.80
CA TYR A 312 -0.25 -4.28 7.77
C TYR A 312 0.94 -4.15 8.73
N ALA A 313 2.11 -3.78 8.23
CA ALA A 313 3.29 -3.55 9.05
C ALA A 313 3.08 -2.38 10.02
N LEU A 314 2.55 -1.25 9.54
CA LEU A 314 2.22 -0.12 10.41
C LEU A 314 1.21 -0.53 11.49
N ASP A 315 0.14 -1.24 11.11
CA ASP A 315 -0.98 -1.54 12.01
C ASP A 315 -0.72 -2.66 12.99
N SER A 316 0.25 -3.55 12.70
CA SER A 316 0.78 -4.52 13.67
C SER A 316 1.70 -3.90 14.73
N GLY A 317 1.93 -2.58 14.68
CA GLY A 317 2.83 -1.91 15.61
C GLY A 317 4.30 -2.28 15.40
N ALA A 318 4.67 -2.70 14.19
CA ALA A 318 6.06 -2.86 13.75
C ALA A 318 6.48 -1.68 12.87
N VAL A 319 7.79 -1.54 12.64
CA VAL A 319 8.33 -0.53 11.71
C VAL A 319 8.54 -1.17 10.34
N PRO A 320 7.88 -0.68 9.27
CA PRO A 320 8.06 -1.23 7.93
C PRO A 320 9.45 -0.91 7.36
N ILE A 321 10.15 -1.92 6.85
CA ILE A 321 11.29 -1.75 5.94
C ILE A 321 10.74 -1.85 4.52
N TYR A 322 10.56 -0.70 3.87
CA TYR A 322 9.78 -0.61 2.65
C TYR A 322 10.62 -0.56 1.37
N PHE A 323 10.16 -1.28 0.35
CA PHE A 323 10.66 -1.20 -1.03
C PHE A 323 9.49 -1.25 -2.02
N GLY A 324 9.21 -0.13 -2.69
CA GLY A 324 8.08 -0.03 -3.62
C GLY A 324 8.03 1.31 -4.34
N ALA A 325 6.93 2.04 -4.15
CA ALA A 325 6.70 3.35 -4.78
C ALA A 325 7.72 4.40 -4.32
N ALA A 326 8.34 5.11 -5.27
CA ALA A 326 9.32 6.16 -4.98
C ALA A 326 8.73 7.37 -4.24
N ASN A 327 7.42 7.59 -4.37
CA ASN A 327 6.64 8.64 -3.72
C ASN A 327 5.84 8.12 -2.50
N VAL A 328 6.30 7.04 -1.85
CA VAL A 328 5.62 6.45 -0.67
C VAL A 328 5.30 7.45 0.44
N TRP A 329 6.14 8.48 0.62
CA TRP A 329 5.95 9.54 1.61
C TRP A 329 4.68 10.38 1.39
N ASP A 330 4.08 10.31 0.20
CA ASP A 330 2.77 10.90 -0.05
C ASP A 330 1.63 10.13 0.65
N PHE A 331 1.88 8.88 1.06
CA PHE A 331 0.86 7.94 1.53
C PHE A 331 0.98 7.56 3.01
N VAL A 332 2.08 7.91 3.66
CA VAL A 332 2.39 7.44 5.03
C VAL A 332 2.59 8.61 5.98
N PRO A 333 2.42 8.42 7.29
CA PRO A 333 2.76 9.44 8.27
C PRO A 333 4.26 9.80 8.20
N PRO A 334 4.66 11.01 8.61
CA PRO A 334 6.08 11.39 8.64
C PRO A 334 6.87 10.45 9.54
N HIS A 335 8.07 10.09 9.10
CA HIS A 335 9.00 9.25 9.86
C HIS A 335 8.39 7.92 10.35
N SER A 336 7.49 7.31 9.57
CA SER A 336 6.80 6.06 9.98
C SER A 336 7.39 4.78 9.37
N ILE A 337 8.33 4.90 8.42
CA ILE A 337 8.92 3.78 7.69
C ILE A 337 10.44 3.93 7.54
N ILE A 338 11.13 2.81 7.36
CA ILE A 338 12.49 2.76 6.83
C ILE A 338 12.39 2.56 5.32
N ASP A 339 12.61 3.63 4.55
CA ASP A 339 12.66 3.55 3.08
C ASP A 339 14.00 2.93 2.63
N GLY A 340 13.97 1.63 2.35
CA GLY A 340 15.15 0.85 1.99
C GLY A 340 15.79 1.29 0.68
N SER A 341 15.07 2.02 -0.18
CA SER A 341 15.63 2.55 -1.44
C SER A 341 16.60 3.71 -1.24
N LYS A 342 16.67 4.28 -0.04
CA LYS A 342 17.47 5.46 0.27
C LYS A 342 18.85 5.14 0.84
N PHE A 343 19.24 3.87 0.92
CA PHE A 343 20.54 3.42 1.41
C PHE A 343 21.44 3.08 0.22
N SER A 344 22.75 3.32 0.36
CA SER A 344 23.74 3.04 -0.69
C SER A 344 23.92 1.53 -0.92
N SER A 345 23.68 0.71 0.12
CA SER A 345 23.78 -0.74 0.05
C SER A 345 22.82 -1.44 1.03
N LEU A 346 22.62 -2.75 0.86
CA LEU A 346 21.82 -3.55 1.79
C LEU A 346 22.54 -3.78 3.11
N GLU A 347 23.87 -3.74 3.11
CA GLU A 347 24.74 -3.82 4.27
C GLU A 347 24.61 -2.57 5.14
N GLU A 348 24.56 -1.38 4.51
CA GLU A 348 24.29 -0.12 5.21
C GLU A 348 22.88 -0.14 5.82
N LEU A 349 21.87 -0.56 5.04
CA LEU A 349 20.50 -0.72 5.54
C LEU A 349 20.44 -1.71 6.72
N ALA A 350 21.10 -2.86 6.63
CA ALA A 350 21.09 -3.86 7.70
C ALA A 350 21.78 -3.32 8.97
N SER A 351 22.89 -2.59 8.82
CA SER A 351 23.56 -1.90 9.94
C SER A 351 22.64 -0.87 10.60
N TYR A 352 21.94 -0.07 9.80
CA TYR A 352 20.96 0.89 10.31
C TYR A 352 19.81 0.22 11.06
N VAL A 353 19.24 -0.85 10.51
CA VAL A 353 18.16 -1.62 11.17
C VAL A 353 18.62 -2.19 12.51
N LYS A 354 19.84 -2.74 12.58
CA LYS A 354 20.43 -3.22 13.85
C LYS A 354 20.66 -2.09 14.85
N ALA A 355 21.09 -0.93 14.38
CA ALA A 355 21.29 0.23 15.25
C ALA A 355 19.97 0.72 15.85
N VAL A 356 18.92 0.88 15.03
CA VAL A 356 17.57 1.21 15.51
C VAL A 356 17.02 0.14 16.44
N ALA A 357 17.28 -1.15 16.17
CA ALA A 357 16.87 -2.24 17.06
C ALA A 357 17.48 -2.15 18.46
N ASN A 358 18.65 -1.54 18.57
CA ASN A 358 19.42 -1.36 19.81
C ASN A 358 19.31 0.06 20.37
N ASP A 359 18.30 0.82 19.97
CA ASP A 359 18.01 2.13 20.53
C ASP A 359 16.49 2.28 20.75
N PRO A 360 16.00 2.26 22.00
CA PRO A 360 14.58 2.38 22.29
C PRO A 360 14.00 3.73 21.87
N VAL A 361 14.78 4.80 21.92
CA VAL A 361 14.31 6.15 21.57
C VAL A 361 14.19 6.27 20.06
N ALA A 362 15.21 5.85 19.30
CA ALA A 362 15.16 5.87 17.85
C ALA A 362 14.05 4.96 17.30
N TYR A 363 13.86 3.77 17.89
CA TYR A 363 12.75 2.90 17.51
C TYR A 363 11.38 3.52 17.82
N ALA A 364 11.22 4.07 19.03
CA ALA A 364 9.98 4.71 19.45
C ALA A 364 9.60 5.92 18.58
N GLU A 365 10.58 6.65 18.04
CA GLU A 365 10.34 7.79 17.16
C GLU A 365 9.57 7.40 15.89
N TYR A 366 9.76 6.17 15.37
CA TYR A 366 8.97 5.65 14.24
C TYR A 366 7.47 5.48 14.54
N HIS A 367 7.09 5.46 15.83
CA HIS A 367 5.71 5.39 16.29
C HIS A 367 5.16 6.75 16.76
N ALA A 368 5.96 7.82 16.74
CA ALA A 368 5.60 9.14 17.25
C ALA A 368 4.35 9.72 16.57
N TRP A 369 4.13 9.44 15.29
CA TRP A 369 2.94 9.90 14.56
C TRP A 369 1.62 9.46 15.21
N ARG A 370 1.57 8.26 15.81
CA ARG A 370 0.40 7.76 16.56
C ARG A 370 0.25 8.50 17.89
N ARG A 371 1.36 8.79 18.56
CA ARG A 371 1.39 9.46 19.88
C ARG A 371 1.05 10.95 19.79
N CYS A 372 1.51 11.60 18.71
CA CYS A 372 1.43 13.03 18.54
C CYS A 372 0.29 13.50 17.64
N GLY A 373 -0.50 12.56 17.07
CA GLY A 373 -1.59 12.87 16.16
C GLY A 373 -1.12 13.51 14.85
N VAL A 374 0.10 13.21 14.41
CA VAL A 374 0.74 13.83 13.26
C VAL A 374 0.57 12.92 12.04
N LEU A 375 -0.57 13.04 11.37
CA LEU A 375 -0.91 12.12 10.27
C LEU A 375 -0.35 12.58 8.91
N GLY A 376 -0.09 13.87 8.71
CA GLY A 376 0.27 14.40 7.39
C GLY A 376 -0.76 13.97 6.33
N ASN A 377 -0.27 13.47 5.18
CA ASN A 377 -1.15 12.96 4.12
C ASN A 377 -1.84 11.64 4.43
N TYR A 378 -1.41 10.91 5.47
CA TYR A 378 -2.00 9.63 5.81
C TYR A 378 -3.51 9.72 6.07
N ARG A 379 -4.00 10.87 6.60
CA ARG A 379 -5.44 11.14 6.69
C ARG A 379 -6.12 11.07 5.31
N LYS A 380 -5.58 11.78 4.32
CA LYS A 380 -6.09 11.77 2.94
C LYS A 380 -5.98 10.38 2.31
N THR A 381 -4.89 9.66 2.60
CA THR A 381 -4.70 8.28 2.15
C THR A 381 -5.80 7.36 2.65
N ARG A 382 -6.13 7.42 3.94
CA ARG A 382 -7.24 6.64 4.52
C ARG A 382 -8.61 7.11 4.00
N ALA A 383 -8.81 8.41 3.83
CA ALA A 383 -10.02 8.96 3.25
C ALA A 383 -10.25 8.49 1.81
N ALA A 384 -9.19 8.23 1.04
CA ALA A 384 -9.26 7.68 -0.32
C ALA A 384 -9.22 6.13 -0.38
N SER A 385 -9.40 5.43 0.74
CA SER A 385 -9.33 3.98 0.80
C SER A 385 -10.67 3.29 0.45
N LEU A 386 -10.66 1.96 0.49
CA LEU A 386 -11.85 1.12 0.32
C LEU A 386 -12.97 1.46 1.31
N ASP A 387 -12.63 1.90 2.52
CA ASP A 387 -13.58 2.19 3.62
C ASP A 387 -14.64 3.23 3.25
N THR A 388 -14.27 4.19 2.41
CA THR A 388 -15.13 5.30 1.98
C THR A 388 -15.57 5.16 0.53
N LEU A 389 -15.15 4.09 -0.15
CA LEU A 389 -15.40 3.89 -1.57
C LEU A 389 -16.88 3.93 -1.95
N PRO A 390 -17.83 3.34 -1.19
CA PRO A 390 -19.24 3.35 -1.57
C PRO A 390 -19.78 4.76 -1.84
N CYS A 391 -19.62 5.69 -0.89
CA CYS A 391 -20.10 7.05 -1.07
C CYS A 391 -19.40 7.79 -2.22
N ARG A 392 -18.07 7.65 -2.33
CA ARG A 392 -17.30 8.33 -3.38
C ARG A 392 -17.67 7.82 -4.78
N LEU A 393 -17.93 6.52 -4.90
CA LEU A 393 -18.41 5.94 -6.15
C LEU A 393 -19.82 6.43 -6.48
N CYS A 394 -20.74 6.42 -5.51
CA CYS A 394 -22.10 6.92 -5.71
C CYS A 394 -22.14 8.40 -6.10
N GLU A 395 -21.26 9.23 -5.54
CA GLU A 395 -21.09 10.62 -5.99
C GLU A 395 -20.63 10.71 -7.46
N ALA A 396 -19.66 9.89 -7.86
CA ALA A 396 -19.19 9.83 -9.25
C ALA A 396 -20.30 9.37 -10.22
N ILE A 397 -21.13 8.41 -9.81
CA ILE A 397 -22.29 7.93 -10.56
C ILE A 397 -23.37 9.02 -10.66
N SER A 398 -23.70 9.68 -9.54
CA SER A 398 -24.71 10.75 -9.49
C SER A 398 -24.36 11.90 -10.42
N LYS A 399 -23.09 12.34 -10.46
CA LYS A 399 -22.62 13.35 -11.43
C LYS A 399 -22.84 12.95 -12.89
N ARG A 400 -22.78 11.64 -13.18
CA ARG A 400 -23.00 11.07 -14.51
C ARG A 400 -24.46 10.80 -14.83
N ASN A 401 -25.38 11.04 -13.89
CA ASN A 401 -26.81 10.76 -14.01
C ASN A 401 -27.16 9.26 -14.03
N GLY A 402 -26.31 8.41 -13.45
CA GLY A 402 -26.56 6.97 -13.33
C GLY A 402 -26.90 6.32 -14.67
N ARG A 403 -27.89 5.40 -14.65
CA ARG A 403 -28.39 4.73 -15.86
C ARG A 403 -28.99 5.67 -16.92
N ASN A 404 -29.34 6.89 -16.52
CA ASN A 404 -29.87 7.93 -17.41
C ASN A 404 -28.76 8.71 -18.12
N ALA A 405 -27.48 8.38 -17.88
CA ALA A 405 -26.36 8.89 -18.66
C ALA A 405 -26.52 8.55 -20.14
N ARG A 406 -26.09 9.45 -21.03
CA ARG A 406 -26.02 9.16 -22.46
C ARG A 406 -25.15 7.94 -22.70
N ALA A 407 -25.63 6.98 -23.49
CA ALA A 407 -24.81 5.86 -23.95
C ALA A 407 -23.57 6.36 -24.69
N SER A 408 -22.41 5.76 -24.41
CA SER A 408 -21.10 6.09 -24.98
C SER A 408 -20.55 4.93 -25.79
#